data_AF-A0A7X9Q2R5-F1
#
_entry.id   AF-A0A7X9Q2R5-F1
#
_cell.length_a   1.000
_cell.length_b   1.000
_cell.length_c   1.000
_cell.angle_alpha   90.00
_cell.angle_beta   90.00
_cell.angle_gamma   90.00
#
_symmetry.space_group_name_H-M   'P 1'
#
loop_
_entity.id
_entity.type
_entity.pdbx_description
1 polymer ?
#
loop_
_entity_poly.entity_id
_entity_poly.type
_entity_poly.pdbx_seq_one_letter_code
_entity_poly.pdbx_strand_id
1 'polypeptide(L)'
;EIVGIVVATVPPLAFARAAGRALPEFPPSVAGQPHGRESAELAPATLNWVPVAAPADTTASVVQALSALPGEWDNMWRLAEAQYMSDAQMVDPLWNRGTLSRPQMELAAGRISRVRECFF
;
A
#
# COMPACT_ATOMS: atom_id res chain seq x y z
N GLU A 1 -7.44 6.94 -8.87
CA GLU A 1 -6.77 8.05 -8.14
C GLU A 1 -7.34 8.27 -6.73
N ILE A 2 -8.68 8.24 -6.50
CA ILE A 2 -9.24 8.35 -5.12
C ILE A 2 -8.60 7.35 -4.12
N VAL A 3 -8.40 6.09 -4.55
CA VAL A 3 -7.75 5.06 -3.73
C VAL A 3 -6.35 5.48 -3.28
N GLY A 4 -5.60 6.19 -4.12
CA GLY A 4 -4.27 6.68 -3.78
C GLY A 4 -4.28 7.77 -2.71
N ILE A 5 -5.27 8.66 -2.75
CA ILE A 5 -5.52 9.64 -1.67
C ILE A 5 -5.79 8.91 -0.35
N VAL A 6 -6.71 7.92 -0.36
CA VAL A 6 -7.05 7.15 0.83
C VAL A 6 -5.81 6.45 1.41
N VAL A 7 -5.03 5.78 0.56
CA VAL A 7 -3.78 5.10 0.95
C VAL A 7 -2.74 6.08 1.51
N ALA A 8 -2.69 7.32 1.01
CA ALA A 8 -1.76 8.33 1.50
C ALA A 8 -2.19 8.97 2.84
N THR A 9 -3.49 9.16 3.08
CA THR A 9 -3.97 9.93 4.23
C THR A 9 -4.40 9.06 5.41
N VAL A 10 -5.00 7.89 5.15
CA VAL A 10 -5.60 7.08 6.23
C VAL A 10 -4.56 6.43 7.14
N PRO A 11 -3.50 5.77 6.62
CA PRO A 11 -2.49 5.15 7.47
C PRO A 11 -1.81 6.11 8.47
N PRO A 12 -1.26 7.29 8.07
CA PRO A 12 -0.62 8.18 9.02
C PRO A 12 -1.61 8.75 10.04
N LEU A 13 -2.86 9.02 9.65
CA LEU A 13 -3.90 9.48 10.56
C LEU A 13 -4.28 8.41 11.58
N ALA A 14 -4.46 7.17 11.14
CA ALA A 14 -4.78 6.03 12.00
C ALA A 14 -3.64 5.74 12.98
N PHE A 15 -2.39 5.81 12.49
CA PHE A 15 -1.21 5.66 13.34
C PHE A 15 -1.13 6.76 14.40
N ALA A 16 -1.28 8.04 14.01
CA ALA A 16 -1.23 9.15 14.95
C ALA A 16 -2.28 9.01 16.06
N ARG A 17 -3.53 8.63 15.70
CA ARG A 17 -4.59 8.34 16.67
C ARG A 17 -4.23 7.20 17.61
N ALA A 18 -3.78 6.06 17.06
CA ALA A 18 -3.43 4.90 17.86
C ALA A 18 -2.24 5.15 18.80
N ALA A 19 -1.29 5.99 18.38
CA ALA A 19 -0.11 6.35 19.16
C ALA A 19 -0.35 7.52 20.13
N GLY A 20 -1.57 8.07 20.21
CA GLY A 20 -1.87 9.24 21.03
C GLY A 20 -1.09 10.50 20.64
N ARG A 21 -0.72 10.61 19.35
CA ARG A 21 0.02 11.75 18.79
C ARG A 21 -0.95 12.79 18.24
N ALA A 22 -0.46 14.02 18.09
CA ALA A 22 -1.17 15.05 17.34
C ALA A 22 -1.46 14.54 15.91
N LEU A 23 -2.66 14.82 15.41
CA LEU A 23 -3.04 14.45 14.05
C LEU A 23 -2.19 15.26 13.07
N PRO A 24 -1.62 14.64 12.03
CA PRO A 24 -0.89 15.39 11.02
C PRO A 24 -1.83 16.34 10.28
N GLU A 25 -1.35 17.55 10.01
CA GLU A 25 -1.99 18.45 9.05
C GLU A 25 -1.70 17.94 7.64
N PHE A 26 -2.73 17.91 6.79
CA PHE A 26 -2.59 17.59 5.38
C PHE A 26 -2.67 18.87 4.55
N PRO A 27 -2.03 18.91 3.38
CA PRO A 27 -2.22 20.01 2.43
C PRO A 27 -3.72 20.24 2.17
N PRO A 28 -4.15 21.50 2.00
CA PRO A 28 -5.54 21.79 1.68
C PRO A 28 -5.93 21.11 0.36
N SER A 29 -7.18 20.64 0.28
CA SER A 29 -7.72 20.10 -0.97
C SER A 29 -7.75 21.19 -2.04
N VAL A 30 -7.26 20.86 -3.23
CA VAL A 30 -7.33 21.72 -4.41
C VAL A 30 -8.40 21.16 -5.35
N ALA A 31 -9.27 22.03 -5.87
CA ALA A 31 -10.25 21.63 -6.87
C ALA A 31 -9.54 21.22 -8.17
N GLY A 32 -10.02 20.16 -8.82
CA GLY A 32 -9.41 19.67 -10.05
C GLY A 32 -10.07 18.40 -10.55
N GLN A 33 -9.62 17.94 -11.72
CA GLN A 33 -9.98 16.63 -12.26
C GLN A 33 -8.87 15.62 -11.94
N PRO A 34 -9.19 14.33 -11.81
CA PRO A 34 -8.18 13.28 -11.79
C PRO A 34 -7.31 13.36 -13.05
N HIS A 35 -6.05 12.95 -12.97
CA HIS A 35 -5.15 12.95 -14.13
C HIS A 35 -5.63 11.98 -15.21
N GLY A 36 -6.36 10.92 -14.83
CA GLY A 36 -6.85 9.90 -15.76
C GLY A 36 -5.72 9.09 -16.42
N ARG A 37 -4.53 9.10 -15.80
CA ARG A 37 -3.35 8.42 -16.34
C ARG A 37 -3.34 6.95 -15.92
N GLU A 38 -3.43 6.08 -16.92
CA GLU A 38 -3.33 4.62 -16.76
C GLU A 38 -1.98 4.11 -17.30
N SER A 39 -1.64 2.87 -16.95
CA SER A 39 -0.53 2.15 -17.58
C SER A 39 -0.74 2.04 -19.09
N ALA A 40 0.36 2.05 -19.86
CA ALA A 40 0.30 1.94 -21.32
C ALA A 40 -0.37 0.64 -21.79
N GLU A 41 -0.15 -0.44 -21.04
CA GLU A 41 -0.78 -1.73 -21.27
C GLU A 41 -1.38 -2.25 -19.97
N LEU A 42 -2.65 -2.62 -20.05
CA LEU A 42 -3.38 -3.29 -18.97
C LEU A 42 -3.63 -4.74 -19.37
N ALA A 43 -3.48 -5.65 -18.42
CA ALA A 43 -3.76 -7.06 -18.60
C ALA A 43 -4.82 -7.52 -17.59
N PRO A 44 -5.73 -8.43 -17.99
CA PRO A 44 -6.56 -9.14 -17.04
C PRO A 44 -5.63 -10.00 -16.16
N ALA A 45 -5.76 -9.86 -14.85
CA ALA A 45 -5.06 -10.70 -13.89
C ALA A 45 -5.97 -11.82 -13.38
N THR A 46 -5.40 -12.98 -13.13
CA THR A 46 -6.05 -14.09 -12.44
C THR A 46 -5.85 -13.99 -10.93
N LEU A 47 -4.77 -13.35 -10.49
CA LEU A 47 -4.45 -13.18 -9.07
C LEU A 47 -5.03 -11.88 -8.48
N ASN A 48 -5.60 -11.00 -9.30
CA ASN A 48 -6.26 -9.76 -8.87
C ASN A 48 -7.68 -9.67 -9.43
N TRP A 49 -8.57 -9.00 -8.69
CA TRP A 49 -9.96 -8.78 -9.13
C TRP A 49 -10.14 -7.55 -10.04
N VAL A 50 -9.05 -6.81 -10.27
CA VAL A 50 -9.01 -5.62 -11.13
C VAL A 50 -7.88 -5.78 -12.15
N PRO A 51 -7.98 -5.11 -13.33
CA PRO A 51 -6.87 -5.03 -14.26
C PRO A 51 -5.61 -4.45 -13.58
N VAL A 52 -4.46 -4.92 -14.03
CA VAL A 52 -3.13 -4.49 -13.57
C VAL A 52 -2.28 -4.13 -14.79
N ALA A 53 -1.15 -3.47 -14.57
CA ALA A 53 -0.18 -3.25 -15.64
C ALA A 53 0.32 -4.59 -16.20
N ALA A 54 0.47 -4.68 -17.52
CA ALA A 54 1.10 -5.84 -18.14
C ALA A 54 2.62 -5.88 -17.83
N PRO A 55 3.23 -7.07 -17.70
CA PRO A 55 2.61 -8.39 -17.67
C PRO A 55 1.98 -8.71 -16.30
N ALA A 56 0.71 -9.13 -16.31
CA ALA A 56 0.00 -9.54 -15.11
C ALA A 56 0.54 -10.87 -14.53
N ASP A 57 0.34 -11.07 -13.22
CA ASP A 57 0.58 -12.33 -12.50
C ASP A 57 2.03 -12.82 -12.48
N THR A 58 2.97 -11.90 -12.69
CA THR A 58 4.42 -12.17 -12.58
C THR A 58 4.97 -11.99 -11.17
N THR A 59 4.19 -11.38 -10.27
CA THR A 59 4.51 -11.13 -8.86
C THR A 59 3.28 -11.39 -7.98
N ALA A 60 3.47 -11.41 -6.65
CA ALA A 60 2.37 -11.54 -5.71
C ALA A 60 1.31 -10.45 -5.95
N SER A 61 0.02 -10.77 -5.84
CA SER A 61 -1.06 -9.85 -6.21
C SER A 61 -0.95 -8.49 -5.52
N VAL A 62 -0.60 -8.48 -4.23
CA VAL A 62 -0.41 -7.24 -3.47
C VAL A 62 0.68 -6.34 -4.04
N VAL A 63 1.69 -6.91 -4.70
CA VAL A 63 2.82 -6.15 -5.25
C VAL A 63 2.43 -5.41 -6.53
N GLN A 64 1.64 -6.07 -7.38
CA GLN A 64 1.09 -5.50 -8.61
C GLN A 64 -0.25 -4.77 -8.40
N ALA A 65 -0.79 -4.75 -7.18
CA ALA A 65 -2.01 -4.01 -6.85
C ALA A 65 -1.82 -2.51 -7.15
N LEU A 66 -2.84 -1.84 -7.70
CA LEU A 66 -2.80 -0.44 -8.16
C LEU A 66 -1.87 -0.14 -9.34
N SER A 67 -1.13 -1.10 -9.90
CA SER A 67 -0.20 -0.85 -11.02
C SER A 67 -0.87 -0.32 -12.29
N ALA A 68 -2.18 -0.54 -12.46
CA ALA A 68 -2.97 0.09 -13.52
C ALA A 68 -2.92 1.64 -13.47
N LEU A 69 -2.68 2.21 -12.29
CA LEU A 69 -2.49 3.65 -12.06
C LEU A 69 -1.05 3.90 -11.60
N PRO A 70 -0.08 4.02 -12.52
CA PRO A 70 1.35 4.05 -12.19
C PRO A 70 1.73 5.12 -11.16
N GLY A 71 1.10 6.31 -11.20
CA GLY A 71 1.39 7.38 -10.23
C GLY A 71 0.95 7.04 -8.80
N GLU A 72 -0.14 6.28 -8.67
CA GLU A 72 -0.63 5.84 -7.36
C GLU A 72 0.16 4.62 -6.85
N TRP A 73 0.60 3.75 -7.76
CA TRP A 73 1.47 2.63 -7.45
C TRP A 73 2.83 3.11 -6.90
N ASP A 74 3.46 4.08 -7.57
CA ASP A 74 4.70 4.71 -7.10
C ASP A 74 4.52 5.34 -5.71
N ASN A 75 3.39 6.03 -5.50
CA ASN A 75 3.10 6.67 -4.23
C ASN A 75 2.86 5.65 -3.10
N MET A 76 2.13 4.57 -3.37
CA MET A 76 1.91 3.48 -2.41
C MET A 76 3.25 2.90 -1.94
N TRP A 77 4.16 2.58 -2.87
CA TRP A 77 5.44 1.98 -2.51
C TRP A 77 6.35 2.93 -1.74
N ARG A 78 6.38 4.20 -2.12
CA ARG A 78 7.12 5.22 -1.35
C ARG A 78 6.61 5.34 0.10
N LEU A 79 5.30 5.22 0.30
CA LEU A 79 4.71 5.22 1.64
C LEU A 79 5.00 3.92 2.41
N ALA A 80 4.91 2.77 1.74
CA ALA A 80 5.20 1.47 2.33
C ALA A 80 6.66 1.39 2.81
N GLU A 81 7.61 1.85 2.00
CA GLU A 81 9.03 1.90 2.36
C GLU A 81 9.28 2.80 3.57
N ALA A 82 8.64 3.97 3.64
CA ALA A 82 8.78 4.88 4.77
C ALA A 82 8.15 4.35 6.08
N GLN A 83 7.03 3.63 5.99
CA GLN A 83 6.24 3.23 7.16
C GLN A 83 6.52 1.80 7.63
N TYR A 84 6.87 0.91 6.73
CA TYR A 84 6.97 -0.54 6.96
C TYR A 84 8.22 -1.15 6.32
N MET A 85 8.18 -1.49 5.04
CA MET A 85 9.28 -2.10 4.25
C MET A 85 9.01 -1.92 2.75
N SER A 86 10.06 -2.01 1.92
CA SER A 86 9.92 -2.07 0.46
C SER A 86 9.55 -3.48 -0.04
N ASP A 87 9.14 -3.59 -1.30
CA ASP A 87 8.87 -4.86 -1.99
C ASP A 87 10.10 -5.78 -2.00
N ALA A 88 11.27 -5.23 -2.29
CA ALA A 88 12.54 -5.95 -2.34
C ALA A 88 12.95 -6.49 -0.95
N GLN A 89 12.50 -5.87 0.14
CA GLN A 89 12.76 -6.32 1.50
C GLN A 89 11.80 -7.43 1.95
N MET A 90 10.61 -7.50 1.36
CA MET A 90 9.57 -8.44 1.76
C MET A 90 9.99 -9.91 1.60
N VAL A 91 10.91 -10.20 0.68
CA VAL A 91 11.44 -11.55 0.44
C VAL A 91 12.39 -12.07 1.53
N ASP A 92 12.94 -11.19 2.37
CA ASP A 92 13.84 -11.59 3.46
C ASP A 92 13.04 -11.94 4.73
N PRO A 93 12.98 -13.24 5.12
CA PRO A 93 12.21 -13.67 6.28
C PRO A 93 12.82 -13.24 7.62
N LEU A 94 14.03 -12.68 7.64
CA LEU A 94 14.69 -12.16 8.84
C LEU A 94 14.75 -10.63 8.87
N TRP A 95 14.19 -9.96 7.85
CA TRP A 95 14.21 -8.52 7.73
C TRP A 95 13.64 -7.84 8.97
N ASN A 96 14.30 -6.79 9.44
CA ASN A 96 13.80 -5.93 10.49
C ASN A 96 14.44 -4.54 10.44
N ARG A 97 13.80 -3.60 11.14
CA ARG A 97 14.28 -2.21 11.35
C ARG A 97 14.71 -1.92 12.80
N GLY A 98 15.17 -2.94 13.53
CA GLY A 98 15.67 -2.82 14.90
C GLY A 98 14.62 -2.66 16.01
N THR A 99 13.33 -2.80 15.72
CA THR A 99 12.23 -2.66 16.70
C THR A 99 11.47 -3.96 16.92
N LEU A 100 10.93 -4.55 15.86
CA LEU A 100 10.25 -5.84 15.87
C LEU A 100 10.98 -6.81 14.93
N SER A 101 11.05 -8.09 15.30
CA SER A 101 11.48 -9.15 14.38
C SER A 101 10.41 -9.42 13.32
N ARG A 102 10.78 -10.04 12.20
CA ARG A 102 9.82 -10.38 11.13
C ARG A 102 8.62 -11.18 11.65
N PRO A 103 8.78 -12.25 12.46
CA PRO A 103 7.62 -12.97 13.02
C PRO A 103 6.71 -12.11 13.90
N GLN A 104 7.26 -11.14 14.64
CA GLN A 104 6.47 -10.22 15.46
C GLN A 104 5.66 -9.25 14.58
N MET A 105 6.26 -8.75 13.49
CA MET A 105 5.57 -7.92 12.52
C MET A 105 4.42 -8.68 11.85
N GLU A 106 4.67 -9.91 11.39
CA GLU A 106 3.64 -10.76 10.77
C GLU A 106 2.51 -11.12 11.75
N LEU A 107 2.83 -11.35 13.03
CA LEU A 107 1.80 -11.58 14.06
C LEU A 107 0.90 -10.35 14.26
N ALA A 108 1.49 -9.15 14.28
CA ALA A 108 0.74 -7.90 14.38
C ALA A 108 -0.13 -7.67 13.12
N ALA A 109 0.45 -7.86 11.93
CA ALA A 109 -0.26 -7.76 10.66
C ALA A 109 -1.43 -8.74 10.61
N GLY A 110 -1.22 -10.03 10.89
CA GLY A 110 -2.26 -11.06 10.88
C GLY A 110 -3.39 -10.79 11.87
N ARG A 111 -3.08 -10.27 13.07
CA ARG A 111 -4.12 -9.86 14.05
C ARG A 111 -4.96 -8.70 13.53
N ILE A 112 -4.32 -7.68 12.95
CA ILE A 112 -5.04 -6.52 12.39
C ILE A 112 -5.90 -6.95 11.20
N SER A 113 -5.36 -7.74 10.27
CA SER A 113 -6.09 -8.29 9.13
C SER A 113 -7.29 -9.10 9.59
N ARG A 114 -7.15 -9.94 10.62
CA ARG A 114 -8.27 -10.72 11.18
C ARG A 114 -9.39 -9.85 11.75
N VAL A 115 -9.05 -8.79 12.48
CA VAL A 115 -10.03 -7.85 13.06
C VAL A 115 -10.74 -7.03 11.99
N ARG A 116 -10.06 -6.78 10.86
CA ARG A 116 -10.61 -6.03 9.71
C ARG A 116 -11.27 -6.91 8.66
N GLU A 117 -11.32 -8.22 8.87
CA GLU A 117 -11.82 -9.19 7.89
C GLU A 117 -11.14 -9.03 6.52
N CYS A 118 -9.85 -8.66 6.55
CA CYS A 118 -9.03 -8.57 5.35
C CYS A 118 -8.73 -9.99 4.87
N PHE A 119 -9.31 -10.36 3.72
CA PHE A 119 -9.17 -11.69 3.14
C PHE A 119 -7.76 -11.96 2.60
N PHE A 120 -7.14 -10.94 2.01
CA PHE A 120 -5.77 -10.98 1.51
C PHE A 120 -4.77 -10.90 2.66
#